data_AF-B7BH95-F1
#
_entry.id   AF-B7BH95-F1
#
_cell.length_a   1.000
_cell.length_b   1.000
_cell.length_c   1.000
_cell.angle_alpha   90.00
_cell.angle_beta   90.00
_cell.angle_gamma   90.00
#
_symmetry.space_group_name_H-M   'P 1'
#
loop_
_entity.id
_entity.type
_entity.pdbx_description
1 polymer ?
#
loop_
_entity_poly.entity_id
_entity_poly.type
_entity_poly.pdbx_seq_one_letter_code
_entity_poly.pdbx_strand_id
1 'polypeptide(L)'
;MKKQLYILLLLSLLTACKENNKEKFAQLVQEWQGKEIVFPQDMAFTRFVTEPVDYRIPDAEYKVLVYVDSVGCTSCKLQLP
;
A
#
# COMPACT_ATOMS: atom_id res chain seq x y z
N MET A 1 34.22 17.06 28.17
CA MET A 1 32.77 16.77 27.98
C MET A 1 32.17 17.44 26.74
N LYS A 2 32.30 18.77 26.53
CA LYS A 2 31.71 19.48 25.37
C LYS A 2 32.13 18.94 23.98
N LYS A 3 33.41 18.58 23.80
CA LYS A 3 33.94 18.05 22.52
C LYS A 3 33.38 16.67 22.16
N GLN A 4 33.16 15.82 23.17
CA GLN A 4 32.57 14.49 23.02
C GLN A 4 31.09 14.59 22.60
N LEU A 5 30.36 15.56 23.17
CA LEU A 5 28.98 15.86 22.79
C LEU A 5 28.87 16.33 21.33
N TYR A 6 29.82 17.16 20.88
CA TYR A 6 29.90 17.61 19.49
C TYR A 6 30.16 16.45 18.52
N ILE A 7 31.04 15.52 18.88
CA ILE A 7 31.31 14.33 18.07
C ILE A 7 30.08 13.44 17.99
N LEU A 8 29.36 13.23 19.11
CA LEU A 8 28.12 12.46 19.15
C LEU A 8 27.02 13.08 18.28
N LEU A 9 26.90 14.41 18.32
CA LEU A 9 25.97 15.19 17.49
C LEU A 9 26.33 15.13 16.00
N LEU A 10 27.62 15.12 15.66
CA LEU A 10 28.07 14.93 14.28
C LEU A 10 27.80 13.51 13.78
N LEU A 11 27.92 12.51 14.65
CA LEU A 11 27.66 11.12 14.31
C LEU A 11 26.16 10.87 14.05
N SER A 12 25.26 11.51 14.80
CA SER A 12 23.81 11.35 14.60
C SER A 12 23.30 11.94 13.28
N LEU A 13 24.01 12.93 12.72
CA LEU A 13 23.70 13.48 11.40
C LEU A 13 24.02 12.48 10.27
N LEU A 14 24.97 11.57 10.47
CA LEU A 14 25.34 10.54 9.48
C LEU A 14 24.31 9.40 9.39
N THR A 15 23.53 9.18 10.46
CA THR A 15 22.49 8.15 10.51
C THR A 15 21.11 8.65 10.10
N ALA A 16 20.98 9.91 9.69
CA ALA A 16 19.72 10.48 9.20
C ALA A 16 19.39 9.98 7.78
N CYS A 17 19.25 8.68 7.60
CA CYS A 17 18.65 8.11 6.40
C CYS A 17 17.17 8.46 6.38
N LYS A 18 16.80 9.40 5.51
CA LYS A 18 15.40 9.71 5.25
C LYS A 18 14.84 8.61 4.37
N GLU A 19 13.96 7.79 4.93
CA GLU A 19 13.28 6.78 4.15
C GLU A 19 12.46 7.43 3.03
N ASN A 20 12.80 7.09 1.78
CA ASN A 20 12.25 7.72 0.60
C ASN A 20 11.02 6.92 0.15
N ASN A 21 9.83 7.52 0.26
CA ASN A 21 8.58 6.88 -0.20
C ASN A 21 8.64 6.41 -1.66
N LYS A 22 9.47 7.06 -2.50
CA LYS A 22 9.67 6.63 -3.89
C LYS A 22 10.40 5.27 -3.98
N GLU A 23 11.38 5.03 -3.13
CA GLU A 23 12.11 3.76 -3.09
C GLU A 23 11.22 2.63 -2.56
N LYS A 24 10.41 2.90 -1.53
CA LYS A 24 9.38 1.95 -1.07
C LYS A 24 8.42 1.54 -2.18
N PHE A 25 7.93 2.52 -2.95
CA PHE A 25 7.01 2.23 -4.05
C PHE A 25 7.69 1.43 -5.17
N ALA A 26 8.93 1.78 -5.51
CA ALA A 26 9.71 1.04 -6.51
C ALA A 26 9.95 -0.41 -6.08
N GLN A 27 10.30 -0.65 -4.81
CA GLN A 27 10.47 -2.00 -4.26
C GLN A 27 9.16 -2.79 -4.33
N LEU A 28 8.04 -2.20 -3.90
CA LEU A 28 6.73 -2.83 -3.99
C LEU A 28 6.37 -3.24 -5.43
N VAL A 29 6.57 -2.34 -6.40
CA VAL A 29 6.30 -2.64 -7.82
C VAL A 29 7.19 -3.78 -8.32
N GLN A 30 8.47 -3.78 -7.96
CA GLN A 30 9.40 -4.85 -8.34
C GLN A 30 9.00 -6.20 -7.72
N GLU A 31 8.57 -6.21 -6.46
CA GLU A 31 8.09 -7.42 -5.80
C GLU A 31 6.88 -8.03 -6.49
N TRP A 32 5.95 -7.21 -6.98
CA TRP A 32 4.73 -7.69 -7.64
C TRP A 32 4.91 -8.01 -9.14
N GLN A 33 5.99 -7.53 -9.75
CA GLN A 33 6.23 -7.72 -11.18
C GLN A 33 6.26 -9.21 -11.56
N GLY A 34 5.45 -9.60 -12.54
CA GLY A 34 5.36 -10.98 -13.03
C GLY A 34 4.61 -11.95 -12.12
N LYS A 35 4.00 -11.47 -11.02
CA LYS A 35 3.11 -12.30 -10.19
C LYS A 35 1.69 -12.28 -10.75
N GLU A 36 0.98 -13.38 -10.53
CA GLU A 36 -0.44 -13.51 -10.83
C GLU A 36 -1.26 -13.42 -9.53
N ILE A 37 -2.39 -12.72 -9.59
CA ILE A 37 -3.35 -12.64 -8.49
C ILE A 37 -4.46 -13.67 -8.77
N VAL A 38 -4.53 -14.71 -7.94
CA VAL A 38 -5.58 -15.73 -8.02
C VAL A 38 -6.73 -15.35 -7.09
N PHE A 39 -7.92 -15.17 -7.64
CA PHE A 39 -9.13 -14.96 -6.85
C PHE A 39 -9.69 -16.30 -6.37
N PRO A 40 -10.21 -16.38 -5.13
CA PRO A 40 -10.93 -17.57 -4.65
C PRO A 40 -12.11 -17.92 -5.57
N GLN A 41 -12.48 -19.20 -5.63
CA GLN A 41 -13.65 -19.64 -6.40
C GLN A 41 -14.96 -19.20 -5.75
N ASP A 42 -14.98 -19.14 -4.42
CA ASP A 42 -16.12 -18.83 -3.56
C ASP A 42 -15.96 -17.44 -2.92
N MET A 43 -15.87 -16.41 -3.75
CA MET A 43 -15.84 -15.03 -3.25
C MET A 43 -17.19 -14.64 -2.60
N ALA A 44 -17.13 -14.17 -1.36
CA ALA A 44 -18.26 -13.58 -0.65
C ALA A 44 -18.07 -12.07 -0.52
N PHE A 45 -19.07 -11.29 -0.95
CA PHE A 45 -19.03 -9.83 -0.91
C PHE A 45 -19.98 -9.31 0.16
N THR A 46 -19.58 -8.23 0.84
CA THR A 46 -20.45 -7.51 1.78
C THR A 46 -20.60 -6.06 1.39
N ARG A 47 -21.80 -5.51 1.59
CA ARG A 47 -22.10 -4.09 1.52
C ARG A 47 -22.16 -3.54 2.95
N PHE A 48 -21.56 -2.37 3.16
CA PHE A 48 -21.48 -1.72 4.46
C PHE A 48 -20.96 -2.64 5.59
N VAL A 49 -20.02 -3.53 5.25
CA VAL A 49 -19.39 -4.50 6.16
C VAL A 49 -20.32 -5.61 6.67
N THR A 50 -21.63 -5.41 6.66
CA THR A 50 -22.59 -6.28 7.35
C THR A 50 -23.54 -7.04 6.44
N GLU A 51 -23.83 -6.55 5.23
CA GLU A 51 -24.86 -7.13 4.38
C GLU A 51 -24.22 -8.02 3.31
N PRO A 52 -24.40 -9.36 3.34
CA PRO A 52 -23.96 -10.21 2.25
C PRO A 52 -24.63 -9.79 0.94
N VAL A 53 -23.88 -9.77 -0.15
CA VAL A 53 -24.38 -9.44 -1.49
C VAL A 53 -24.09 -10.60 -2.42
N ASP A 54 -25.11 -11.03 -3.16
CA ASP A 54 -24.93 -11.92 -4.32
C ASP A 54 -24.37 -11.09 -5.49
N TYR A 55 -23.06 -10.90 -5.47
CA TYR A 55 -22.30 -10.19 -6.50
C TYR A 55 -21.32 -11.16 -7.15
N ARG A 56 -21.33 -11.19 -8.49
CA ARG A 56 -20.34 -11.89 -9.30
C ARG A 56 -19.49 -10.86 -10.01
N ILE A 57 -18.17 -11.02 -9.93
CA ILE A 57 -17.25 -10.20 -10.72
C ILE A 57 -17.55 -10.48 -12.20
N PRO A 58 -17.87 -9.46 -13.00
CA PRO A 58 -18.14 -9.65 -14.41
C PRO A 58 -16.89 -10.18 -15.13
N ASP A 59 -17.11 -10.96 -16.17
CA ASP A 59 -16.01 -11.35 -17.04
C ASP A 59 -15.56 -10.14 -17.85
N ALA A 60 -14.33 -9.70 -17.56
CA ALA A 60 -13.72 -8.51 -18.14
C ALA A 60 -12.24 -8.80 -18.41
N GLU A 61 -11.74 -8.24 -19.50
CA GLU A 61 -10.35 -8.36 -19.95
C GLU A 61 -9.36 -7.90 -18.87
N TYR A 62 -9.73 -6.83 -18.14
CA TYR A 62 -8.94 -6.29 -17.05
C TYR A 62 -9.77 -6.21 -15.77
N LYS A 63 -9.12 -6.52 -14.63
CA LYS A 63 -9.71 -6.44 -13.29
C LYS A 63 -8.84 -5.53 -12.44
N VAL A 64 -9.46 -4.53 -11.81
CA VAL A 64 -8.76 -3.57 -10.93
C VAL A 64 -8.98 -3.98 -9.48
N LEU A 65 -7.92 -4.40 -8.80
CA LEU A 65 -7.95 -4.68 -7.36
C LEU A 65 -7.49 -3.44 -6.59
N VAL A 66 -8.35 -2.92 -5.72
CA VAL A 66 -8.04 -1.77 -4.87
C VAL A 66 -8.11 -2.20 -3.41
N TYR A 67 -6.99 -2.09 -2.69
CA TYR A 67 -6.96 -2.27 -1.24
C TYR A 67 -7.13 -0.92 -0.56
N VAL A 68 -8.19 -0.78 0.24
CA VAL A 68 -8.49 0.44 0.99
C VAL A 68 -8.45 0.09 2.48
N ASP A 69 -7.56 0.73 3.23
CA ASP A 69 -7.54 0.63 4.69
C ASP A 69 -8.45 1.69 5.34
N SER A 70 -8.68 1.57 6.65
CA SER A 70 -9.53 2.50 7.41
C SER A 70 -8.97 3.93 7.49
N VAL A 71 -7.68 4.13 7.18
CA VAL A 71 -6.99 5.43 7.24
C VAL A 71 -7.10 6.16 5.89
N GLY A 72 -7.09 5.42 4.79
CA GLY A 72 -7.23 5.89 3.41
C GLY A 72 -8.67 6.13 2.95
N CYS A 73 -9.66 5.78 3.77
CA CYS A 73 -11.09 5.98 3.48
C CYS A 73 -11.46 7.48 3.28
N THR A 74 -10.63 8.40 3.77
CA THR A 74 -10.83 9.86 3.60
C THR A 74 -10.27 10.42 2.30
N SER A 75 -9.39 9.69 1.60
CA SER A 75 -8.87 10.08 0.29
C SER A 75 -9.24 9.05 -0.76
N CYS A 76 -10.54 8.93 -1.08
CA CYS A 76 -10.94 8.28 -2.33
C CYS A 76 -10.40 9.10 -3.52
N LYS A 77 -9.15 8.80 -3.91
CA LYS A 77 -8.41 9.45 -5.01
C LYS A 77 -8.63 8.78 -6.36
N LEU A 78 -9.25 7.60 -6.38
CA LEU A 78 -9.49 6.86 -7.61
C LEU A 78 -10.69 7.48 -8.33
N GLN A 79 -10.40 8.42 -9.24
CA GLN A 79 -11.37 8.89 -10.22
C GLN A 79 -11.33 7.93 -11.41
N LEU A 80 -12.34 7.06 -11.52
CA LEU A 80 -12.62 6.34 -12.75
C LEU A 80 -13.54 7.23 -13.61
N PRO A 81 -13.33 7.29 -14.95
CA PRO A 81 -14.21 8.03 -15.85
C PRO A 81 -15.63 7.48 -15.89
#